data_AF-A0A821FH71-F1
#
_entry.id   AF-A0A821FH71-F1
#
_cell.length_a   1.000
_cell.length_b   1.000
_cell.length_c   1.000
_cell.angle_alpha   90.00
_cell.angle_beta   90.00
_cell.angle_gamma   90.00
#
_symmetry.space_group_name_H-M   'P 1'
#
loop_
_entity.id
_entity.type
_entity.pdbx_description
1 polymer ?
#
loop_
_entity_poly.entity_id
_entity_poly.type
_entity_poly.pdbx_seq_one_letter_code
_entity_poly.pdbx_strand_id
1 'polypeptide(L)'
;MKIIHILQGIDSPSLSGFNNVKLQLQSYLLEATDNYKFLLTIERHLKTLQMTKSFQTIINMLPNLMQGLKTIWTMSKHYNKDERFVPLMEKIANEIINRVRQTIDIRTLLSSNTLNEAKNICYQAKQLLLQWKIEYQNTRSKLENDKRNFSTWNFEHRILFDKTDYMSQICDDLIQMLSNLNEFYDIFGLEMKIVTGEEQMVDRVLEHVSDLKKTFLSCHFNIFNR
;
A
#
# COMPACT_ATOMS: atom_id res chain seq x y z
N MET A 1 -30.29 22.12 -32.33
CA MET A 1 -31.14 21.22 -33.15
C MET A 1 -31.45 21.73 -34.57
N LYS A 2 -31.28 23.03 -34.91
CA LYS A 2 -31.61 23.55 -36.26
C LYS A 2 -30.82 22.91 -37.42
N ILE A 3 -29.52 22.64 -37.24
CA ILE A 3 -28.65 22.12 -38.30
C ILE A 3 -28.95 20.65 -38.64
N ILE A 4 -29.24 19.80 -37.64
CA ILE A 4 -29.55 18.38 -37.86
C ILE A 4 -30.85 18.21 -38.66
N HIS A 5 -31.87 19.03 -38.38
CA HIS A 5 -33.13 19.03 -39.14
C HIS A 5 -32.93 19.45 -40.60
N ILE A 6 -32.05 20.42 -40.87
CA ILE A 6 -31.70 20.82 -42.23
C ILE A 6 -30.99 19.68 -42.96
N LEU A 7 -30.03 19.01 -42.29
CA LEU A 7 -29.30 17.86 -42.84
C LEU A 7 -30.19 16.62 -43.06
N GLN A 8 -31.24 16.45 -42.25
CA GLN A 8 -32.29 15.44 -42.43
C GLN A 8 -33.17 15.75 -43.64
N GLY A 9 -33.52 17.02 -43.87
CA GLY A 9 -34.34 17.42 -45.03
C GLY A 9 -33.66 17.24 -46.39
N ILE A 10 -32.32 17.20 -46.42
CA ILE A 10 -31.52 16.99 -47.65
C ILE A 10 -30.95 15.57 -47.77
N ASP A 11 -31.36 14.65 -46.89
CA ASP A 11 -30.89 13.26 -46.82
C ASP A 11 -29.36 13.11 -46.90
N SER A 12 -28.66 13.95 -46.13
CA SER A 12 -27.20 14.07 -46.20
C SER A 12 -26.51 12.77 -45.77
N PRO A 13 -25.54 12.23 -46.55
CA PRO A 13 -24.79 11.04 -46.16
C PRO A 13 -24.00 11.25 -44.85
N SER A 14 -23.63 12.49 -44.53
CA SER A 14 -22.94 12.88 -43.28
C SER A 14 -23.80 12.72 -42.03
N LEU A 15 -25.14 12.66 -42.17
CA LEU A 15 -26.07 12.48 -41.05
C LEU A 15 -25.89 11.11 -40.38
N SER A 16 -25.63 10.08 -41.19
CA SER A 16 -25.39 8.72 -40.69
C SER A 16 -24.12 8.66 -39.83
N GLY A 17 -23.02 9.26 -40.29
CA GLY A 17 -21.77 9.38 -39.55
C GLY A 17 -21.92 10.18 -38.26
N PHE A 18 -22.62 11.32 -38.32
CA PHE A 18 -22.93 12.12 -37.13
C PHE A 18 -23.75 11.33 -36.10
N ASN A 19 -24.79 10.62 -36.53
CA ASN A 19 -25.62 9.81 -35.63
C ASN A 19 -24.82 8.67 -34.99
N ASN A 20 -23.92 8.02 -35.73
CA ASN A 20 -23.03 6.99 -35.19
C ASN A 20 -22.12 7.56 -34.10
N VAL A 21 -21.40 8.66 -34.39
CA VAL A 21 -20.53 9.32 -33.41
C VAL A 21 -21.32 9.79 -32.18
N LYS A 22 -22.54 10.32 -32.39
CA LYS A 22 -23.42 10.74 -31.29
C LYS A 22 -23.79 9.57 -30.39
N LEU A 23 -24.15 8.41 -30.95
CA LEU A 23 -24.48 7.20 -30.17
C LEU A 23 -23.25 6.69 -29.40
N GLN A 24 -22.08 6.66 -30.03
CA GLN A 24 -20.82 6.29 -29.36
C GLN A 24 -20.52 7.23 -28.19
N LEU A 25 -20.64 8.55 -28.40
CA LEU A 25 -20.43 9.55 -27.35
C LEU A 25 -21.40 9.38 -26.19
N GLN A 26 -22.68 9.10 -26.47
CA GLN A 26 -23.67 8.81 -25.42
C GLN A 26 -23.30 7.56 -24.63
N SER A 27 -22.82 6.50 -25.29
CA SER A 27 -22.32 5.29 -24.62
C SER A 27 -21.13 5.60 -23.70
N TYR A 28 -20.13 6.33 -24.19
CA TYR A 28 -18.96 6.70 -23.39
C TYR A 28 -19.33 7.61 -22.20
N LEU A 29 -20.29 8.52 -22.36
CA LEU A 29 -20.75 9.37 -21.28
C LEU A 29 -21.44 8.56 -20.17
N LEU A 30 -22.28 7.59 -20.54
CA LEU A 30 -22.94 6.70 -19.58
C LEU A 30 -21.91 5.87 -18.82
N GLU A 31 -20.95 5.29 -19.53
CA GLU A 31 -19.85 4.51 -18.94
C GLU A 31 -18.99 5.35 -17.98
N ALA A 32 -18.58 6.55 -18.39
CA ALA A 32 -17.80 7.46 -17.55
C ALA A 32 -18.56 7.86 -16.27
N THR A 33 -19.86 8.14 -16.40
CA THR A 33 -20.73 8.50 -15.27
C THR A 33 -20.87 7.34 -14.28
N ASP A 34 -21.03 6.11 -14.78
CA ASP A 34 -21.14 4.91 -13.95
C ASP A 34 -19.83 4.61 -13.22
N ASN A 35 -18.70 4.64 -13.93
CA ASN A 35 -17.37 4.48 -13.36
C ASN A 35 -17.09 5.49 -12.24
N TYR A 36 -17.44 6.77 -12.47
CA TYR A 36 -17.30 7.82 -11.46
C TYR A 36 -18.10 7.51 -10.19
N LYS A 37 -19.37 7.11 -10.32
CA LYS A 37 -20.22 6.74 -9.17
C LYS A 37 -19.62 5.58 -8.37
N PHE A 38 -19.12 4.55 -9.04
CA PHE A 38 -18.48 3.42 -8.37
C PHE A 38 -17.20 3.83 -7.64
N LEU A 39 -16.32 4.62 -8.27
CA LEU A 39 -15.08 5.09 -7.63
C LEU A 39 -15.35 6.02 -6.45
N LEU A 40 -16.41 6.83 -6.49
CA LEU A 40 -16.83 7.64 -5.34
C LEU A 40 -17.14 6.80 -4.10
N THR A 41 -17.60 5.55 -4.25
CA THR A 41 -17.91 4.68 -3.10
C THR A 41 -16.68 4.35 -2.25
N ILE A 42 -15.48 4.39 -2.84
CA ILE A 42 -14.20 4.11 -2.15
C ILE A 42 -13.36 5.36 -1.91
N GLU A 43 -13.74 6.53 -2.42
CA GLU A 43 -12.95 7.76 -2.37
C GLU A 43 -12.50 8.11 -0.96
N ARG A 44 -13.40 8.01 0.03
CA ARG A 44 -13.06 8.30 1.44
C ARG A 44 -11.91 7.44 1.95
N HIS A 45 -11.85 6.17 1.57
CA HIS A 45 -10.83 5.22 2.00
C HIS A 45 -9.49 5.55 1.33
N LEU A 46 -9.51 5.93 0.05
CA LEU A 46 -8.33 6.39 -0.68
C LEU A 46 -7.76 7.69 -0.08
N LYS A 47 -8.63 8.63 0.29
CA LYS A 47 -8.23 9.86 1.00
C LYS A 47 -7.61 9.55 2.37
N THR A 48 -8.21 8.64 3.14
CA THR A 48 -7.63 8.18 4.41
C THR A 48 -6.24 7.61 4.19
N LEU A 49 -6.07 6.75 3.18
CA LEU A 49 -4.77 6.18 2.82
C LEU A 49 -3.74 7.28 2.50
N GLN A 50 -4.12 8.29 1.72
CA GLN A 50 -3.22 9.39 1.32
C GLN A 50 -2.88 10.37 2.46
N MET A 51 -3.80 10.65 3.38
CA MET A 51 -3.66 11.76 4.34
C MET A 51 -3.17 11.34 5.72
N THR A 52 -3.48 10.12 6.18
CA THR A 52 -3.13 9.70 7.55
C THR A 52 -1.63 9.46 7.69
N LYS A 53 -1.06 9.55 8.89
CA LYS A 53 0.30 9.03 9.17
C LYS A 53 0.27 7.71 9.96
N SER A 54 -0.87 7.36 10.53
CA SER A 54 -1.01 6.18 11.39
C SER A 54 -1.19 4.92 10.56
N PHE A 55 -0.26 3.97 10.69
CA PHE A 55 -0.39 2.64 10.11
C PHE A 55 -1.64 1.92 10.62
N GLN A 56 -1.94 2.01 11.91
CA GLN A 56 -3.11 1.34 12.50
C GLN A 56 -4.42 1.83 11.89
N THR A 57 -4.53 3.13 11.60
CA THR A 57 -5.73 3.67 10.92
C THR A 57 -5.91 3.08 9.53
N ILE A 58 -4.82 2.87 8.79
CA ILE A 58 -4.86 2.25 7.46
C ILE A 58 -5.25 0.78 7.58
N ILE A 59 -4.60 0.04 8.49
CA ILE A 59 -4.88 -1.38 8.78
C ILE A 59 -6.37 -1.58 9.07
N ASN A 60 -6.95 -0.78 9.98
CA ASN A 60 -8.37 -0.88 10.34
C ASN A 60 -9.32 -0.52 9.19
N MET A 61 -8.84 0.25 8.21
CA MET A 61 -9.62 0.68 7.05
C MET A 61 -9.58 -0.33 5.89
N LEU A 62 -8.49 -1.09 5.75
CA LEU A 62 -8.28 -2.05 4.64
C LEU A 62 -9.43 -3.02 4.40
N PRO A 63 -10.07 -3.65 5.42
CA PRO A 63 -11.19 -4.55 5.18
C PRO A 63 -12.37 -3.86 4.47
N ASN A 64 -12.65 -2.60 4.84
CA ASN A 64 -13.73 -1.81 4.24
C ASN A 64 -13.38 -1.37 2.81
N LEU A 65 -12.12 -1.00 2.56
CA LEU A 65 -11.64 -0.69 1.21
C LEU A 65 -11.77 -1.92 0.29
N MET A 66 -11.29 -3.08 0.73
CA MET A 66 -11.37 -4.32 -0.04
C MET A 66 -12.82 -4.74 -0.31
N GLN A 67 -13.72 -4.57 0.68
CA GLN A 67 -15.14 -4.81 0.47
C GLN A 67 -15.74 -3.85 -0.56
N GLY A 68 -15.35 -2.58 -0.56
CA GLY A 68 -15.75 -1.61 -1.58
C GLY A 68 -15.25 -1.99 -2.97
N LEU A 69 -13.98 -2.38 -3.09
CA LEU A 69 -13.37 -2.88 -4.32
C LEU A 69 -14.08 -4.13 -4.85
N LYS A 70 -14.40 -5.09 -3.97
CA LYS A 70 -15.22 -6.26 -4.30
C LYS A 70 -16.57 -5.86 -4.90
N THR A 71 -17.26 -4.91 -4.28
CA THR A 71 -18.55 -4.41 -4.77
C THR A 71 -18.42 -3.79 -6.16
N ILE A 72 -17.41 -2.94 -6.40
CA ILE A 72 -17.14 -2.36 -7.72
C ILE A 72 -16.91 -3.47 -8.75
N TRP A 73 -16.08 -4.46 -8.43
CA TRP A 73 -15.80 -5.60 -9.31
C TRP A 73 -17.05 -6.41 -9.66
N THR A 74 -17.98 -6.56 -8.71
CA THR A 74 -19.17 -7.42 -8.88
C THR A 74 -20.31 -6.70 -9.57
N MET A 75 -20.46 -5.39 -9.32
CA MET A 75 -21.64 -4.60 -9.75
C MET A 75 -21.37 -3.73 -10.98
N SER A 76 -20.12 -3.32 -11.21
CA SER A 76 -19.79 -2.48 -12.36
C SER A 76 -19.80 -3.29 -13.64
N LYS A 77 -20.47 -2.78 -14.67
CA LYS A 77 -20.48 -3.39 -16.01
C LYS A 77 -19.25 -3.05 -16.84
N HIS A 78 -18.58 -1.95 -16.51
CA HIS A 78 -17.52 -1.36 -17.32
C HIS A 78 -16.16 -1.32 -16.61
N TYR A 79 -16.15 -1.28 -15.28
CA TYR A 79 -14.92 -1.17 -14.49
C TYR A 79 -14.39 -2.52 -13.99
N ASN A 80 -15.18 -3.60 -14.11
CA ASN A 80 -14.83 -4.96 -13.69
C ASN A 80 -13.89 -5.69 -14.67
N LYS A 81 -13.01 -4.96 -15.34
CA LYS A 81 -12.03 -5.50 -16.30
C LYS A 81 -10.63 -5.37 -15.75
N ASP A 82 -9.80 -6.39 -15.94
CA ASP A 82 -8.41 -6.41 -15.46
C ASP A 82 -7.62 -5.18 -15.90
N GLU A 83 -7.77 -4.79 -17.17
CA GLU A 83 -7.15 -3.60 -17.79
C GLU A 83 -7.43 -2.27 -17.07
N ARG A 84 -8.47 -2.20 -16.23
CA ARG A 84 -8.81 -1.01 -15.42
C ARG A 84 -8.63 -1.25 -13.92
N PHE A 85 -8.96 -2.45 -13.47
CA PHE A 85 -8.99 -2.78 -12.05
C PHE A 85 -7.59 -3.08 -11.50
N VAL A 86 -6.73 -3.76 -12.27
CA VAL A 86 -5.35 -4.06 -11.87
C VAL A 86 -4.55 -2.76 -11.67
N PRO A 87 -4.57 -1.76 -12.59
CA PRO A 87 -3.89 -0.49 -12.36
C PRO A 87 -4.39 0.27 -11.13
N LEU A 88 -5.67 0.15 -10.78
CA LEU A 88 -6.21 0.75 -9.54
C LEU A 88 -5.63 0.07 -8.30
N MET A 89 -5.63 -1.26 -8.27
CA MET A 89 -5.05 -2.05 -7.17
C MET A 89 -3.56 -1.78 -7.01
N GLU A 90 -2.83 -1.69 -8.13
CA GLU A 90 -1.40 -1.35 -8.15
C GLU A 90 -1.15 0.05 -7.58
N LYS A 91 -1.97 1.05 -7.93
CA LYS A 91 -1.89 2.40 -7.34
C LYS A 91 -2.11 2.39 -5.83
N ILE A 92 -3.04 1.58 -5.34
CA ILE A 92 -3.29 1.43 -3.90
C ILE A 92 -2.08 0.78 -3.21
N ALA A 93 -1.53 -0.31 -3.77
CA ALA A 93 -0.33 -0.95 -3.25
C ALA A 93 0.87 0.02 -3.24
N ASN A 94 1.06 0.79 -4.31
CA ASN A 94 2.10 1.80 -4.40
C ASN A 94 1.94 2.92 -3.35
N GLU A 95 0.72 3.33 -3.02
CA GLU A 95 0.50 4.31 -1.97
C GLU A 95 0.82 3.74 -0.57
N ILE A 96 0.52 2.47 -0.32
CA ILE A 96 0.93 1.76 0.91
C ILE A 96 2.46 1.70 1.02
N ILE A 97 3.13 1.34 -0.07
CA ILE A 97 4.60 1.33 -0.20
C ILE A 97 5.18 2.72 0.10
N ASN A 98 4.62 3.77 -0.50
CA ASN A 98 5.05 5.15 -0.30
C ASN A 98 4.89 5.56 1.17
N ARG A 99 3.78 5.17 1.81
CA ARG A 99 3.57 5.45 3.23
C ARG A 99 4.65 4.82 4.10
N VAL A 100 4.95 3.54 3.91
CA VAL A 100 6.02 2.86 4.67
C VAL A 100 7.37 3.53 4.42
N ARG A 101 7.69 3.82 3.15
CA ARG A 101 8.95 4.46 2.76
C ARG A 101 9.13 5.86 3.35
N GLN A 102 8.06 6.64 3.49
CA GLN A 102 8.11 7.97 4.09
C GLN A 102 8.29 7.93 5.61
N THR A 103 7.80 6.88 6.27
CA THR A 103 7.90 6.73 7.73
C THR A 103 9.21 6.08 8.16
N ILE A 104 9.71 5.10 7.40
CA ILE A 104 10.96 4.39 7.71
C ILE A 104 12.11 4.96 6.87
N ASP A 105 12.77 5.98 7.41
CA ASP A 105 14.13 6.37 7.03
C ASP A 105 15.07 5.94 8.17
N ILE A 106 16.07 5.11 7.87
CA ILE A 106 16.87 4.46 8.91
C ILE A 106 17.60 5.47 9.80
N ARG A 107 17.96 6.64 9.25
CA ARG A 107 18.72 7.66 9.97
C ARG A 107 17.82 8.38 10.96
N THR A 108 16.66 8.83 10.50
CA THR A 108 15.69 9.48 11.40
C THR A 108 15.14 8.49 12.42
N LEU A 109 14.87 7.24 12.00
CA LEU A 109 14.39 6.16 12.85
C LEU A 109 15.36 5.89 14.01
N LEU A 110 16.67 5.81 13.75
CA LEU A 110 17.66 5.51 14.79
C LEU A 110 18.07 6.74 15.62
N SER A 111 17.95 7.95 15.05
CA SER A 111 18.40 9.19 15.71
C SER A 111 17.31 9.86 16.55
N SER A 112 16.05 9.75 16.12
CA SER A 112 14.92 10.47 16.73
C SER A 112 14.06 9.61 17.65
N ASN A 113 14.34 8.31 17.76
CA ASN A 113 13.56 7.37 18.55
C ASN A 113 14.43 6.51 19.47
N THR A 114 13.82 6.05 20.55
CA THR A 114 14.40 4.94 21.32
C THR A 114 14.39 3.66 20.46
N LEU A 115 15.26 2.69 20.77
CA LEU A 115 15.30 1.42 20.02
C LEU A 115 13.94 0.68 20.07
N ASN A 116 13.23 0.77 21.20
CA ASN A 116 11.89 0.18 21.36
C ASN A 116 10.84 0.88 20.50
N GLU A 117 10.86 2.21 20.43
CA GLU A 117 9.98 2.98 19.54
C GLU A 117 10.26 2.68 18.06
N ALA A 118 11.54 2.69 17.67
CA ALA A 118 11.98 2.36 16.31
C ALA A 118 11.52 0.94 15.91
N LYS A 119 11.64 -0.02 16.83
CA LYS A 119 11.20 -1.41 16.64
C LYS A 119 9.69 -1.48 16.46
N ASN A 120 8.93 -0.76 17.28
CA ASN A 120 7.47 -0.70 17.18
C ASN A 120 7.00 -0.06 15.85
N ILE A 121 7.69 0.97 15.36
CA ILE A 121 7.41 1.58 14.04
C ILE A 121 7.62 0.56 12.92
N CYS A 122 8.74 -0.16 12.93
CA CYS A 122 9.03 -1.21 11.94
C CYS A 122 8.00 -2.35 12.01
N TYR A 123 7.60 -2.74 13.22
CA TYR A 123 6.56 -3.72 13.44
C TYR A 123 5.22 -3.29 12.83
N GLN A 124 4.76 -2.08 13.10
CA GLN A 124 3.50 -1.58 12.54
C GLN A 124 3.53 -1.45 11.01
N ALA A 125 4.67 -1.04 10.44
CA ALA A 125 4.85 -1.01 9.00
C ALA A 125 4.77 -2.41 8.38
N LYS A 126 5.44 -3.40 8.99
CA LYS A 126 5.35 -4.80 8.59
C LYS A 126 3.89 -5.29 8.65
N GLN A 127 3.18 -5.02 9.73
CA GLN A 127 1.78 -5.42 9.89
C GLN A 127 0.89 -4.81 8.79
N LEU A 128 1.09 -3.55 8.41
CA LEU A 128 0.35 -2.93 7.31
C LEU A 128 0.59 -3.67 5.98
N LEU A 129 1.85 -3.97 5.64
CA LEU A 129 2.21 -4.67 4.40
C LEU A 129 1.61 -6.07 4.35
N LEU A 130 1.62 -6.80 5.47
CA LEU A 130 1.00 -8.12 5.58
C LEU A 130 -0.52 -8.04 5.51
N GLN A 131 -1.14 -7.08 6.21
CA GLN A 131 -2.60 -6.93 6.23
C GLN A 131 -3.15 -6.64 4.82
N TRP A 132 -2.44 -5.84 4.01
CA TRP A 132 -2.80 -5.62 2.61
C TRP A 132 -2.98 -6.93 1.84
N LYS A 133 -2.01 -7.84 1.96
CA LYS A 133 -2.03 -9.15 1.31
C LYS A 133 -3.11 -10.07 1.87
N ILE A 134 -3.27 -10.10 3.19
CA ILE A 134 -4.30 -10.89 3.88
C ILE A 134 -5.70 -10.47 3.43
N GLU A 135 -6.00 -9.16 3.43
CA GLU A 135 -7.33 -8.67 3.05
C GLU A 135 -7.64 -8.90 1.57
N TYR A 136 -6.63 -8.83 0.70
CA TYR A 136 -6.76 -9.22 -0.69
C TYR A 136 -7.12 -10.71 -0.83
N GLN A 137 -6.36 -11.59 -0.19
CA GLN A 137 -6.57 -13.03 -0.22
C GLN A 137 -7.96 -13.39 0.32
N ASN A 138 -8.35 -12.82 1.46
CA ASN A 138 -9.67 -13.00 2.05
C ASN A 138 -10.78 -12.60 1.08
N THR A 139 -10.61 -11.46 0.39
CA THR A 139 -11.60 -10.95 -0.56
C THR A 139 -11.68 -11.81 -1.82
N ARG A 140 -10.53 -12.25 -2.33
CA ARG A 140 -10.43 -13.19 -3.45
C ARG A 140 -11.13 -14.52 -3.11
N SER A 141 -10.84 -15.13 -1.96
CA SER A 141 -11.51 -16.36 -1.54
C SER A 141 -13.01 -16.17 -1.36
N LYS A 142 -13.48 -14.99 -0.90
CA LYS A 142 -14.92 -14.67 -0.87
C LYS A 142 -15.55 -14.56 -2.25
N LEU A 143 -14.80 -14.15 -3.28
CA LEU A 143 -15.27 -14.11 -4.67
C LEU A 143 -15.34 -15.50 -5.27
N GLU A 144 -14.30 -16.32 -5.06
CA GLU A 144 -14.24 -17.71 -5.55
C GLU A 144 -15.35 -18.59 -4.96
N ASN A 145 -15.75 -18.33 -3.72
CA ASN A 145 -16.82 -19.08 -3.04
C ASN A 145 -18.24 -18.52 -3.29
N ASP A 146 -18.40 -17.36 -3.94
CA ASP A 146 -19.74 -16.82 -4.22
C ASP A 146 -20.33 -17.49 -5.47
N LYS A 147 -21.17 -18.50 -5.25
CA LYS A 147 -21.84 -19.27 -6.32
C LYS A 147 -22.69 -18.43 -7.29
N ARG A 148 -22.99 -17.17 -6.95
CA ARG A 148 -23.75 -16.25 -7.80
C ARG A 148 -22.86 -15.40 -8.69
N ASN A 149 -21.55 -15.38 -8.44
CA ASN A 149 -20.59 -14.59 -9.19
C ASN A 149 -19.64 -15.51 -9.96
N PHE A 150 -19.63 -15.38 -11.29
CA PHE A 150 -18.74 -16.16 -12.16
C PHE A 150 -17.37 -15.49 -12.39
N SER A 151 -17.16 -14.28 -11.85
CA SER A 151 -15.93 -13.51 -12.03
C SER A 151 -15.08 -13.47 -10.76
N THR A 152 -13.79 -13.79 -10.91
CA THR A 152 -12.80 -13.88 -9.82
C THR A 152 -11.61 -12.96 -10.07
N TRP A 153 -10.87 -12.64 -9.00
CA TRP A 153 -9.62 -11.88 -9.12
C TRP A 153 -8.46 -12.80 -9.47
N ASN A 154 -8.06 -12.81 -10.74
CA ASN A 154 -6.92 -13.56 -11.25
C ASN A 154 -5.73 -12.65 -11.59
N PHE A 155 -5.49 -11.67 -10.74
CA PHE A 155 -4.42 -10.70 -10.95
C PHE A 155 -3.04 -11.35 -10.71
N GLU A 156 -2.05 -10.90 -11.48
CA GLU A 156 -0.67 -11.33 -11.29
C GLU A 156 -0.17 -10.87 -9.91
N HIS A 157 0.19 -11.84 -9.05
CA HIS A 157 0.60 -11.57 -7.67
C HIS A 157 1.81 -10.64 -7.60
N ARG A 158 2.75 -10.77 -8.54
CA ARG A 158 3.99 -10.00 -8.55
C ARG A 158 3.74 -8.49 -8.62
N ILE A 159 2.76 -8.08 -9.43
CA ILE A 159 2.38 -6.67 -9.60
C ILE A 159 1.92 -6.06 -8.27
N LEU A 160 1.21 -6.83 -7.45
CA LEU A 160 0.59 -6.32 -6.22
C LEU A 160 1.46 -6.54 -4.98
N PHE A 161 2.32 -7.56 -4.96
CA PHE A 161 2.93 -8.04 -3.72
C PHE A 161 4.46 -8.10 -3.71
N ASP A 162 5.17 -8.18 -4.85
CA ASP A 162 6.63 -8.39 -4.82
C ASP A 162 7.35 -7.31 -3.99
N LYS A 163 6.94 -6.05 -4.19
CA LYS A 163 7.53 -4.92 -3.47
C LYS A 163 7.06 -4.84 -2.02
N THR A 164 5.79 -5.13 -1.71
CA THR A 164 5.31 -5.13 -0.33
C THR A 164 5.92 -6.28 0.48
N ASP A 165 6.08 -7.46 -0.13
CA ASP A 165 6.70 -8.64 0.46
C ASP A 165 8.18 -8.36 0.75
N TYR A 166 8.91 -7.78 -0.20
CA TYR A 166 10.30 -7.37 0.01
C TYR A 166 10.42 -6.35 1.16
N MET A 167 9.60 -5.29 1.16
CA MET A 167 9.63 -4.30 2.25
C MET A 167 9.25 -4.93 3.61
N SER A 168 8.39 -5.95 3.62
CA SER A 168 8.03 -6.68 4.84
C SER A 168 9.22 -7.45 5.41
N GLN A 169 10.02 -8.09 4.55
CA GLN A 169 11.27 -8.76 4.93
C GLN A 169 12.28 -7.76 5.51
N ILE A 170 12.49 -6.62 4.84
CA ILE A 170 13.38 -5.57 5.34
C ILE A 170 12.90 -5.03 6.71
N CYS A 171 11.60 -4.86 6.91
CA CYS A 171 11.07 -4.47 8.22
C CYS A 171 11.37 -5.53 9.29
N ASP A 172 11.32 -6.81 8.95
CA ASP A 172 11.71 -7.91 9.84
C ASP A 172 13.20 -7.86 10.21
N ASP A 173 14.07 -7.67 9.23
CA ASP A 173 15.51 -7.55 9.47
C ASP A 173 15.82 -6.37 10.40
N LEU A 174 15.14 -5.24 10.23
CA LEU A 174 15.25 -4.09 11.12
C LEU A 174 14.77 -4.40 12.54
N ILE A 175 13.64 -5.11 12.69
CA ILE A 175 13.12 -5.51 14.00
C ILE A 175 14.11 -6.41 14.72
N GLN A 176 14.72 -7.38 14.02
CA GLN A 176 15.73 -8.26 14.58
C GLN A 176 16.98 -7.48 14.99
N MET A 177 17.50 -6.61 14.11
CA MET A 177 18.64 -5.75 14.40
C MET A 177 18.41 -4.89 15.66
N LEU A 178 17.26 -4.23 15.75
CA LEU A 178 16.90 -3.40 16.90
C LEU A 178 16.73 -4.22 18.19
N SER A 179 16.24 -5.46 18.09
CA SER A 179 16.13 -6.37 19.23
C SER A 179 17.51 -6.77 19.76
N ASN A 180 18.41 -7.14 18.85
CA ASN A 180 19.78 -7.49 19.20
C ASN A 180 20.49 -6.30 19.87
N LEU A 181 20.34 -5.09 19.32
CA LEU A 181 20.91 -3.88 19.94
C LEU A 181 20.39 -3.65 21.36
N ASN A 182 19.08 -3.80 21.58
CA ASN A 182 18.51 -3.71 22.94
C ASN A 182 19.10 -4.77 23.87
N GLU A 183 19.17 -6.03 23.44
CA GLU A 183 19.76 -7.11 24.24
C GLU A 183 21.22 -6.83 24.59
N PHE A 184 22.01 -6.26 23.68
CA PHE A 184 23.37 -5.81 23.98
C PHE A 184 23.38 -4.71 25.06
N TYR A 185 22.49 -3.73 24.99
CA TYR A 185 22.41 -2.68 26.01
C TYR A 185 21.93 -3.20 27.36
N ASP A 186 21.03 -4.19 27.38
CA ASP A 186 20.51 -4.79 28.61
C ASP A 186 21.60 -5.66 29.29
N ILE A 187 22.25 -6.56 28.53
CA ILE A 187 23.31 -7.45 29.04
C ILE A 187 24.54 -6.66 29.48
N PHE A 188 25.04 -5.76 28.63
CA PHE A 188 26.26 -4.98 28.89
C PHE A 188 25.96 -3.64 29.58
N GLY A 189 24.73 -3.41 30.02
CA GLY A 189 24.34 -2.23 30.77
C GLY A 189 24.72 -2.35 32.25
N LEU A 190 23.75 -2.14 33.13
CA LEU A 190 23.95 -2.15 34.57
C LEU A 190 24.32 -3.54 35.11
N GLU A 191 23.80 -4.61 34.52
CA GLU A 191 23.96 -5.97 35.07
C GLU A 191 25.41 -6.45 35.06
N MET A 192 26.12 -6.30 33.93
CA MET A 192 27.54 -6.68 33.85
C MET A 192 28.47 -5.75 34.64
N LYS A 193 28.17 -4.44 34.74
CA LYS A 193 28.96 -3.52 35.59
C LYS A 193 28.91 -3.93 37.07
N ILE A 194 27.73 -4.34 37.55
CA ILE A 194 27.52 -4.75 38.93
C ILE A 194 28.16 -6.12 39.23
N VAL A 195 28.14 -7.05 38.27
CA VAL A 195 28.60 -8.44 38.49
C VAL A 195 30.11 -8.61 38.30
N THR A 196 30.74 -7.88 37.37
CA THR A 196 32.16 -8.11 37.02
C THR A 196 33.14 -7.19 37.75
N GLY A 197 32.71 -6.01 38.18
CA GLY A 197 33.62 -4.98 38.72
C GLY A 197 34.59 -4.38 37.68
N GLU A 198 34.50 -4.78 36.40
CA GLU A 198 35.35 -4.31 35.31
C GLU A 198 34.64 -3.25 34.45
N GLU A 199 34.30 -2.11 35.07
CA GLU A 199 33.54 -1.03 34.40
C GLU A 199 34.17 -0.58 33.06
N GLN A 200 35.50 -0.53 32.98
CA GLN A 200 36.22 -0.12 31.76
C GLN A 200 36.05 -1.10 30.59
N MET A 201 35.94 -2.40 30.86
CA MET A 201 35.71 -3.39 29.81
C MET A 201 34.29 -3.27 29.26
N VAL A 202 33.32 -3.07 30.17
CA VAL A 202 31.91 -2.87 29.80
C VAL A 202 31.74 -1.59 28.98
N ASP A 203 32.39 -0.49 29.38
CA ASP A 203 32.34 0.78 28.64
C ASP A 203 32.91 0.64 27.21
N ARG A 204 34.01 -0.09 27.04
CA ARG A 204 34.57 -0.37 25.69
C ARG A 204 33.62 -1.17 24.81
N VAL A 205 32.86 -2.12 25.37
CA VAL A 205 31.87 -2.90 24.61
C VAL A 205 30.68 -2.01 24.21
N LEU A 206 30.17 -1.20 25.14
CA LEU A 206 29.09 -0.25 24.85
C LEU A 206 29.50 0.79 23.78
N GLU A 207 30.76 1.22 23.78
CA GLU A 207 31.32 2.11 22.75
C GLU A 207 31.31 1.43 21.36
N HIS A 208 31.72 0.17 21.26
CA HIS A 208 31.62 -0.60 20.02
C HIS A 208 30.17 -0.77 19.53
N VAL A 209 29.22 -1.03 20.44
CA VAL A 209 27.79 -1.12 20.09
C VAL A 209 27.26 0.24 19.59
N SER A 210 27.72 1.34 20.17
CA SER A 210 27.41 2.70 19.69
C SER A 210 27.99 2.97 18.30
N ASP A 211 29.20 2.48 18.02
CA ASP A 211 29.83 2.62 16.70
C ASP A 211 29.16 1.77 15.61
N LEU A 212 28.62 0.61 15.97
CA LEU A 212 27.76 -0.17 15.07
C LEU A 212 26.54 0.66 14.65
N LYS A 213 25.89 1.36 15.58
CA LYS A 213 24.77 2.26 15.27
C LYS A 213 25.20 3.39 14.31
N LYS A 214 26.39 3.98 14.51
CA LYS A 214 26.93 5.02 13.61
C LYS A 214 27.15 4.52 12.18
N THR A 215 27.53 3.26 12.01
CA THR A 215 27.70 2.63 10.68
C THR A 215 26.38 2.56 9.91
N PHE A 216 25.25 2.33 10.60
CA PHE A 216 23.93 2.38 9.97
C PHE A 216 23.49 3.83 9.65
N LEU A 217 23.92 4.81 10.43
CA LEU A 217 23.62 6.22 10.19
C LEU A 217 24.37 6.80 8.98
N SER A 218 25.53 6.25 8.63
CA SER A 218 26.32 6.66 7.46
C SER A 218 25.83 6.02 6.14
N CYS A 219 24.78 5.20 6.19
CA CYS A 219 24.20 4.56 5.03
C CYS A 219 23.41 5.55 4.15
N HIS A 220 23.73 5.62 2.86
CA HIS A 220 23.13 6.57 1.91
C HIS A 220 22.10 5.95 0.95
N PHE A 221 21.92 4.63 0.96
CA PHE A 221 20.96 3.96 0.08
C PHE A 221 19.59 3.84 0.75
N ASN A 222 18.53 3.90 -0.06
CA ASN A 222 17.19 3.59 0.43
C ASN A 222 17.07 2.06 0.57
N ILE A 223 16.87 1.58 1.80
CA ILE A 223 16.77 0.15 2.12
C ILE A 223 15.64 -0.59 1.41
N PHE A 224 14.67 0.14 0.87
CA PHE A 224 13.55 -0.41 0.09
C PHE A 224 13.73 -0.28 -1.43
N ASN A 225 14.89 0.18 -1.89
CA ASN A 225 15.28 0.05 -3.29
C ASN A 225 15.96 -1.31 -3.46
N ARG A 226 15.49 -2.05 -4.45
CA ARG A 226 16.01 -3.36 -4.84
C ARG A 226 17.18 -3.19 -5.80
#